data_AF-A0A9E0SE81-F1
#
_entry.id   AF-A0A9E0SE81-F1
#
_cell.length_a   1.000
_cell.length_b   1.000
_cell.length_c   1.000
_cell.angle_alpha   90.00
_cell.angle_beta   90.00
_cell.angle_gamma   90.00
#
_symmetry.space_group_name_H-M   'P 1'
#
loop_
_entity.id
_entity.type
_entity.pdbx_description
1 polymer ?
#
loop_
_entity_poly.entity_id
_entity_poly.type
_entity_poly.pdbx_seq_one_letter_code
_entity_poly.pdbx_strand_id
1 'polypeptide(L)'
;MTPDQIAIATLEIQKIQTWITAVAIFLGPLAGVLFTLWFQGRKERRDAKLQLFLALMAERKSLRVSPQLAQALNKIDVVFSDSPTIKNLWHKYYALLSQPPGQERDHTWLELLTAMAAELRYFRLSQTDLDKFYVPQGHVDDAEFQQKIAQNWARVLENTERFVVVPKNDET
;
A
#
# COMPACT_ATOMS: atom_id res chain seq x y z
N MET A 1 42.55 51.43 -26.81
CA MET A 1 41.70 50.80 -27.85
C MET A 1 40.97 51.90 -28.58
N THR A 2 40.86 51.81 -29.90
CA THR A 2 40.02 52.74 -30.68
C THR A 2 38.54 52.41 -30.45
N PRO A 3 37.61 53.38 -30.63
CA PRO A 3 36.17 53.13 -30.51
C PRO A 3 35.69 51.92 -31.33
N ASP A 4 36.26 51.69 -32.51
CA ASP A 4 35.91 50.58 -33.39
C ASP A 4 36.29 49.21 -32.81
N GLN A 5 37.43 49.12 -32.10
CA GLN A 5 37.86 47.88 -31.45
C GLN A 5 36.90 47.48 -30.31
N ILE A 6 36.40 48.48 -29.58
CA ILE A 6 35.43 48.26 -28.50
C ILE A 6 34.10 47.78 -29.09
N ALA A 7 33.64 48.39 -30.19
CA ALA A 7 32.40 48.00 -30.86
C ALA A 7 32.44 46.54 -31.36
N ILE A 8 33.53 46.11 -31.99
CA ILE A 8 33.69 44.72 -32.47
C ILE A 8 33.68 43.74 -31.29
N ALA A 9 34.41 44.03 -30.21
CA ALA A 9 34.42 43.17 -29.02
C ALA A 9 33.02 43.04 -28.39
N THR A 10 32.26 44.14 -28.31
CA THR A 10 30.87 44.10 -27.82
C THR A 10 29.95 43.27 -28.71
N LEU A 11 30.11 43.34 -30.03
CA LEU A 11 29.34 42.56 -31.00
C LEU A 11 29.59 41.05 -30.82
N GLU A 12 30.83 40.63 -30.64
CA GLU A 12 31.17 39.22 -30.42
C GLU A 12 30.58 38.68 -29.11
N ILE A 13 30.65 39.47 -28.04
CA ILE A 13 30.00 39.12 -26.76
C ILE A 13 28.48 38.99 -26.94
N GLN A 14 27.85 39.93 -27.64
CA GLN A 14 26.40 39.89 -27.90
C GLN A 14 25.99 38.66 -28.72
N LYS A 15 26.79 38.26 -29.72
CA LYS A 15 26.56 37.04 -30.49
C LYS A 15 26.60 35.81 -29.60
N ILE A 16 27.64 35.68 -28.75
CA ILE A 16 27.78 34.56 -27.81
C ILE A 16 26.58 34.53 -26.84
N GLN A 17 26.23 35.67 -26.26
CA GLN A 17 25.09 35.77 -25.36
C GLN A 17 23.79 35.37 -26.06
N THR A 18 23.56 35.81 -27.30
CA THR A 18 22.38 35.47 -28.08
C THR A 18 22.27 33.96 -28.30
N TRP A 19 23.38 33.30 -28.65
CA TRP A 19 23.40 31.84 -28.80
C TRP A 19 23.14 31.11 -27.49
N ILE A 20 23.74 31.55 -26.39
CA ILE A 20 23.48 30.98 -25.05
C ILE A 20 22.00 31.14 -24.70
N THR A 21 21.42 32.32 -24.89
CA THR A 21 20.01 32.60 -24.61
C THR A 21 19.09 31.76 -25.49
N ALA A 22 19.37 31.64 -26.79
CA ALA A 22 18.59 30.82 -27.70
C ALA A 22 18.61 29.33 -27.29
N VAL A 23 19.79 28.82 -26.95
CA VAL A 23 19.96 27.44 -26.44
C VAL A 23 19.21 27.27 -25.11
N ALA A 24 19.28 28.23 -24.19
CA ALA A 24 18.60 28.15 -22.90
C ALA A 24 17.07 28.16 -23.03
N ILE A 25 16.51 29.01 -23.90
CA ILE A 25 15.07 29.08 -24.16
C ILE A 25 14.55 27.76 -24.75
N PHE A 26 15.38 27.09 -25.57
CA PHE A 26 15.02 25.81 -26.15
C PHE A 26 15.21 24.63 -25.17
N LEU A 27 16.36 24.54 -24.49
CA LEU A 27 16.68 23.42 -23.60
C LEU A 27 15.95 23.48 -22.26
N GLY A 28 15.61 24.66 -21.76
CA GLY A 28 14.95 24.84 -20.48
C GLY A 28 13.63 24.04 -20.36
N PRO A 29 12.66 24.24 -21.28
CA PRO A 29 11.41 23.48 -21.30
C PRO A 29 11.64 21.97 -21.45
N LEU A 30 12.56 21.56 -22.33
CA LEU A 30 12.86 20.14 -22.56
C LEU A 30 13.40 19.46 -21.29
N ALA A 31 14.37 20.09 -20.63
CA ALA A 31 14.91 19.60 -19.36
C ALA A 31 13.83 19.55 -18.27
N GLY A 32 12.94 20.56 -18.21
CA GLY A 32 11.81 20.59 -17.28
C GLY A 32 10.85 19.42 -17.45
N VAL A 33 10.48 19.10 -18.70
CA VAL A 33 9.61 17.95 -19.02
C VAL A 33 10.27 16.63 -18.64
N LEU A 34 11.54 16.44 -18.99
CA LEU A 34 12.28 15.21 -18.66
C LEU A 34 12.40 15.00 -17.14
N PHE A 35 12.73 16.06 -16.40
CA PHE A 35 12.76 16.02 -14.94
C PHE A 35 11.39 15.67 -14.35
N THR A 36 10.33 16.26 -14.90
CA THR A 36 8.96 16.03 -14.45
C THR A 36 8.54 14.58 -14.64
N LEU A 37 8.77 14.00 -15.82
CA LEU A 37 8.44 12.59 -16.11
C LEU A 37 9.24 11.62 -15.23
N TRP A 38 10.54 11.87 -15.03
CA TRP A 38 11.37 11.08 -14.13
C TRP A 38 10.87 11.14 -12.68
N PHE A 39 10.55 12.34 -12.20
CA PHE A 39 10.04 12.54 -10.84
C PHE A 39 8.67 11.89 -10.65
N GLN A 40 7.76 12.05 -11.62
CA GLN A 40 6.44 11.42 -11.61
C GLN A 40 6.54 9.90 -11.56
N GLY A 41 7.35 9.28 -12.42
CA GLY A 41 7.54 7.83 -12.40
C GLY A 41 8.11 7.31 -11.08
N ARG A 42 9.04 8.07 -10.45
CA ARG A 42 9.56 7.72 -9.12
C ARG A 42 8.49 7.89 -8.03
N LYS A 43 7.68 8.94 -8.11
CA LYS A 43 6.58 9.20 -7.19
C LYS A 43 5.51 8.12 -7.28
N GLU A 44 5.06 7.77 -8.48
CA GLU A 44 4.04 6.73 -8.70
C GLU A 44 4.43 5.38 -8.10
N ARG A 45 5.68 4.94 -8.30
CA ARG A 45 6.19 3.70 -7.68
C ARG A 45 6.18 3.77 -6.15
N ARG A 46 6.59 4.91 -5.57
CA ARG A 46 6.56 5.11 -4.12
C ARG A 46 5.13 5.16 -3.59
N ASP A 47 4.23 5.82 -4.31
CA ASP A 47 2.82 5.97 -3.92
C ASP A 47 2.09 4.62 -3.99
N ALA A 48 2.38 3.76 -4.97
CA ALA A 48 1.86 2.39 -5.03
C ALA A 48 2.28 1.56 -3.81
N LYS A 49 3.56 1.62 -3.43
CA LYS A 49 4.08 0.97 -2.21
C LYS A 49 3.40 1.51 -0.95
N LEU A 50 3.22 2.82 -0.87
CA LEU A 50 2.56 3.46 0.26
C LEU A 50 1.09 3.05 0.38
N GLN A 51 0.34 3.09 -0.71
CA GLN A 51 -1.07 2.69 -0.73
C GLN A 51 -1.25 1.23 -0.31
N LEU A 52 -0.40 0.33 -0.83
CA LEU A 52 -0.40 -1.07 -0.41
C LEU A 52 -0.10 -1.22 1.08
N PHE A 53 0.96 -0.57 1.57
CA PHE A 53 1.33 -0.61 2.99
C PHE A 53 0.20 -0.10 3.89
N LEU A 54 -0.44 1.03 3.54
CA LEU A 54 -1.55 1.58 4.31
C LEU A 54 -2.78 0.66 4.32
N ALA A 55 -3.09 0.01 3.20
CA ALA A 55 -4.17 -0.98 3.12
C ALA A 55 -3.91 -2.18 4.03
N LEU A 56 -2.68 -2.71 4.04
CA LEU A 56 -2.28 -3.79 4.95
C LEU A 56 -2.33 -3.33 6.41
N MET A 57 -1.84 -2.13 6.70
CA MET A 57 -1.85 -1.56 8.05
C MET A 57 -3.27 -1.35 8.58
N ALA A 58 -4.22 -0.94 7.75
CA ALA A 58 -5.60 -0.70 8.13
C ALA A 58 -6.29 -1.96 8.68
N GLU A 59 -5.90 -3.14 8.19
CA GLU A 59 -6.54 -4.43 8.54
C GLU A 59 -5.57 -5.44 9.19
N ARG A 60 -4.39 -5.00 9.62
CA ARG A 60 -3.27 -5.86 10.05
C ARG A 60 -3.57 -6.85 11.18
N LYS A 61 -4.60 -6.60 11.98
CA LYS A 61 -5.10 -7.48 13.05
C LYS A 61 -6.64 -7.62 12.98
N SER A 62 -7.19 -7.50 11.77
CA SER A 62 -8.63 -7.71 11.56
C SER A 62 -9.03 -9.13 12.00
N LEU A 63 -10.22 -9.25 12.60
CA LEU A 63 -10.79 -10.53 13.05
C LEU A 63 -11.05 -11.50 11.89
N ARG A 64 -11.22 -10.98 10.67
CA ARG A 64 -11.48 -11.74 9.45
C ARG A 64 -10.67 -11.18 8.29
N VAL A 65 -10.26 -12.07 7.38
CA VAL A 65 -9.62 -11.65 6.13
C VAL A 65 -10.68 -11.07 5.21
N SER A 66 -10.62 -9.76 4.98
CA SER A 66 -11.49 -9.12 4.00
C SER A 66 -10.99 -9.36 2.56
N PRO A 67 -11.86 -9.18 1.55
CA PRO A 67 -11.44 -9.15 0.16
C PRO A 67 -10.34 -8.11 -0.12
N GLN A 68 -10.39 -6.96 0.57
CA GLN A 68 -9.42 -5.88 0.43
C GLN A 68 -8.04 -6.30 0.94
N LEU A 69 -7.98 -6.94 2.11
CA LEU A 69 -6.74 -7.49 2.66
C LEU A 69 -6.16 -8.58 1.73
N ALA A 70 -6.99 -9.51 1.25
CA ALA A 70 -6.54 -10.54 0.31
C ALA A 70 -5.98 -9.94 -0.99
N GLN A 71 -6.66 -8.94 -1.57
CA GLN A 71 -6.18 -8.23 -2.76
C GLN A 71 -4.87 -7.48 -2.50
N ALA A 72 -4.71 -6.87 -1.32
CA ALA A 72 -3.48 -6.19 -0.94
C ALA A 72 -2.32 -7.19 -0.85
N LEU A 73 -2.50 -8.30 -0.13
CA LEU A 73 -1.50 -9.36 -0.01
C LEU A 73 -1.05 -9.88 -1.40
N ASN A 74 -2.00 -10.12 -2.30
CA ASN A 74 -1.72 -10.60 -3.66
C ASN A 74 -0.97 -9.60 -4.56
N LYS A 75 -0.86 -8.32 -4.15
CA LYS A 75 -0.12 -7.29 -4.91
C LYS A 75 1.33 -7.12 -4.45
N ILE A 76 1.74 -7.75 -3.33
CA ILE A 76 3.06 -7.53 -2.73
C ILE A 76 4.18 -7.82 -3.72
N ASP A 77 4.15 -8.96 -4.43
CA ASP A 77 5.21 -9.35 -5.37
C ASP A 77 5.39 -8.38 -6.53
N VAL A 78 4.31 -7.73 -6.97
CA VAL A 78 4.32 -6.76 -8.08
C VAL A 78 4.82 -5.40 -7.58
N VAL A 79 4.20 -4.89 -6.51
CA VAL A 79 4.45 -3.54 -5.99
C VAL A 79 5.84 -3.42 -5.34
N PHE A 80 6.33 -4.48 -4.71
CA PHE A 80 7.67 -4.58 -4.12
C PHE A 80 8.59 -5.48 -4.96
N SER A 81 8.38 -5.55 -6.26
CA SER A 81 9.20 -6.35 -7.19
C SER A 81 10.70 -6.04 -7.14
N ASP A 82 11.06 -4.79 -6.83
CA ASP A 82 12.42 -4.27 -6.66
C ASP A 82 12.98 -4.44 -5.23
N SER A 83 12.25 -5.08 -4.31
CA SER A 83 12.66 -5.30 -2.91
C SER A 83 12.78 -6.79 -2.58
N PRO A 84 13.97 -7.40 -2.76
CA PRO A 84 14.20 -8.81 -2.43
C PRO A 84 13.89 -9.14 -0.96
N THR A 85 14.21 -8.23 -0.04
CA THR A 85 13.97 -8.40 1.40
C THR A 85 12.49 -8.57 1.71
N ILE A 86 11.63 -7.67 1.18
CA ILE A 86 10.19 -7.72 1.42
C ILE A 86 9.57 -8.95 0.76
N LYS A 87 10.00 -9.28 -0.47
CA LYS A 87 9.54 -10.50 -1.16
C LYS A 87 9.86 -11.78 -0.40
N ASN A 88 11.08 -11.90 0.13
CA ASN A 88 11.47 -13.08 0.90
C ASN A 88 10.64 -13.22 2.18
N LEU A 89 10.40 -12.13 2.90
CA LEU A 89 9.52 -12.11 4.07
C LEU A 89 8.07 -12.45 3.71
N TRP A 90 7.58 -11.93 2.59
CA TRP A 90 6.25 -12.26 2.06
C TRP A 90 6.13 -13.74 1.71
N HIS A 91 7.07 -14.33 0.98
CA HIS A 91 7.04 -15.75 0.66
C HIS A 91 7.08 -16.63 1.92
N LYS A 92 7.88 -16.25 2.93
CA LYS A 92 7.90 -16.94 4.23
C LYS A 92 6.53 -16.84 4.90
N TYR A 93 5.97 -15.64 5.00
CA TYR A 93 4.66 -15.42 5.60
C TYR A 93 3.55 -16.18 4.85
N TYR A 94 3.57 -16.16 3.51
CA TYR A 94 2.63 -16.88 2.65
C TYR A 94 2.67 -18.39 2.88
N ALA A 95 3.87 -18.99 2.99
CA ALA A 95 4.01 -20.40 3.33
C ALA A 95 3.38 -20.70 4.71
N LEU A 96 3.60 -19.81 5.69
CA LEU A 96 3.02 -19.92 7.02
C LEU A 96 1.49 -19.78 7.01
N LEU A 97 0.85 -19.10 6.04
CA LEU A 97 -0.62 -18.95 5.95
C LEU A 97 -1.38 -20.29 5.79
N SER A 98 -0.72 -21.32 5.26
CA SER A 98 -1.30 -22.67 5.13
C SER A 98 -1.34 -23.47 6.43
N GLN A 99 -0.60 -23.02 7.45
CA GLN A 99 -0.46 -23.71 8.73
C GLN A 99 -1.53 -23.22 9.75
N PRO A 100 -1.65 -23.81 10.93
CA PRO A 100 -2.39 -23.18 12.02
C PRO A 100 -1.74 -21.84 12.42
N PRO A 101 -2.51 -20.85 12.92
CA PRO A 101 -1.94 -19.63 13.49
C PRO A 101 -0.92 -19.95 14.59
N GLY A 102 0.16 -19.18 14.65
CA GLY A 102 1.24 -19.39 15.62
C GLY A 102 2.23 -18.24 15.65
N GLN A 103 3.08 -18.24 16.68
CA GLN A 103 3.99 -17.13 16.96
C GLN A 103 4.94 -16.81 15.79
N GLU A 104 5.39 -17.81 15.04
CA GLU A 104 6.25 -17.58 13.88
C GLU A 104 5.52 -16.81 12.76
N ARG A 105 4.23 -17.11 12.54
CA ARG A 105 3.40 -16.38 11.57
C ARG A 105 3.26 -14.93 11.98
N ASP A 106 2.92 -14.68 13.25
CA ASP A 106 2.69 -13.33 13.77
C ASP A 106 3.99 -12.51 13.77
N HIS A 107 5.10 -13.14 14.12
CA HIS A 107 6.41 -12.51 14.05
C HIS A 107 6.81 -12.17 12.61
N THR A 108 6.69 -13.11 11.67
CA THR A 108 7.03 -12.89 10.27
C THR A 108 6.13 -11.80 9.65
N TRP A 109 4.87 -11.71 10.08
CA TRP A 109 3.96 -10.63 9.69
C TRP A 109 4.47 -9.25 10.13
N LEU A 110 4.86 -9.11 11.39
CA LEU A 110 5.41 -7.86 11.92
C LEU A 110 6.75 -7.50 11.29
N GLU A 111 7.62 -8.48 11.02
CA GLU A 111 8.87 -8.27 10.28
C GLU A 111 8.60 -7.73 8.86
N LEU A 112 7.64 -8.31 8.16
CA LEU A 112 7.22 -7.87 6.82
C LEU A 112 6.74 -6.41 6.84
N LEU A 113 5.84 -6.05 7.76
CA LEU A 113 5.33 -4.69 7.91
C LEU A 113 6.45 -3.71 8.30
N THR A 114 7.39 -4.13 9.15
CA THR A 114 8.53 -3.32 9.57
C THR A 114 9.47 -3.05 8.39
N ALA A 115 9.75 -4.06 7.56
CA ALA A 115 10.56 -3.91 6.36
C ALA A 115 9.91 -2.94 5.35
N MET A 116 8.59 -3.06 5.12
CA MET A 116 7.84 -2.11 4.28
C MET A 116 7.90 -0.67 4.84
N ALA A 117 7.72 -0.50 6.14
CA ALA A 117 7.81 0.80 6.81
C ALA A 117 9.20 1.43 6.64
N ALA A 118 10.27 0.64 6.82
CA ALA A 118 11.65 1.09 6.62
C ALA A 118 11.92 1.53 5.18
N GLU A 119 11.46 0.76 4.19
CA GLU A 119 11.63 1.11 2.77
C GLU A 119 10.89 2.41 2.39
N LEU A 120 9.72 2.64 2.99
CA LEU A 120 8.94 3.87 2.83
C LEU A 120 9.49 5.06 3.64
N ARG A 121 10.52 4.84 4.46
CA ARG A 121 11.19 5.80 5.36
C ARG A 121 10.39 6.18 6.61
N TYR A 122 9.55 5.29 7.12
CA TYR A 122 8.85 5.43 8.40
C TYR A 122 9.70 4.89 9.57
N PHE A 123 10.93 5.40 9.73
CA PHE A 123 11.90 4.86 10.70
C PHE A 123 11.54 5.06 12.18
N ARG A 124 10.57 5.94 12.48
CA ARG A 124 10.12 6.21 13.85
C ARG A 124 9.00 5.29 14.29
N LEU A 125 8.48 4.46 13.39
CA LEU A 125 7.41 3.52 13.69
C LEU A 125 8.03 2.28 14.34
N SER A 126 7.83 2.11 15.64
CA SER A 126 8.35 0.94 16.36
C SER A 126 7.53 -0.31 16.06
N GLN A 127 8.09 -1.50 16.32
CA GLN A 127 7.32 -2.75 16.25
C GLN A 127 6.11 -2.72 17.21
N THR A 128 6.23 -2.06 18.37
CA THR A 128 5.12 -1.87 19.30
C THR A 128 4.00 -0.99 18.73
N ASP A 129 4.35 0.05 17.95
CA ASP A 129 3.35 0.88 17.26
C ASP A 129 2.65 0.09 16.15
N LEU A 130 3.39 -0.75 15.44
CA LEU A 130 2.85 -1.67 14.44
C LEU A 130 1.96 -2.73 15.08
N ASP A 131 2.27 -3.21 16.28
CA ASP A 131 1.50 -4.25 16.95
C ASP A 131 0.20 -3.72 17.57
N LYS A 132 0.19 -2.47 18.07
CA LYS A 132 -0.99 -1.87 18.69
C LYS A 132 -2.12 -1.68 17.69
N PHE A 133 -3.27 -2.36 17.84
CA PHE A 133 -4.42 -2.23 16.92
C PHE A 133 -5.73 -2.01 17.69
N TYR A 134 -6.62 -1.16 17.15
CA TYR A 134 -7.93 -0.92 17.75
C TYR A 134 -8.97 -1.84 17.11
N VAL A 135 -9.61 -2.66 17.96
CA VAL A 135 -10.81 -3.43 17.60
C VAL A 135 -11.91 -2.99 18.55
N PRO A 136 -12.96 -2.31 18.07
CA PRO A 136 -14.15 -2.04 18.86
C PRO A 136 -14.75 -3.32 19.44
N GLN A 137 -15.10 -3.30 20.73
CA GLN A 137 -15.71 -4.46 21.40
C GLN A 137 -16.98 -4.92 20.66
N GLY A 138 -17.82 -4.00 20.19
CA GLY A 138 -19.02 -4.35 19.44
C GLY A 138 -18.75 -5.19 18.18
N HIS A 139 -17.62 -4.99 17.48
CA HIS A 139 -17.27 -5.85 16.33
C HIS A 139 -16.87 -7.26 16.74
N VAL A 140 -16.25 -7.42 17.91
CA VAL A 140 -15.93 -8.73 18.50
C VAL A 140 -17.25 -9.43 18.86
N ASP A 141 -18.12 -8.72 19.59
CA ASP A 141 -19.42 -9.24 20.04
C ASP A 141 -20.29 -9.67 18.85
N ASP A 142 -20.36 -8.84 17.80
CA ASP A 142 -21.07 -9.16 16.57
C ASP A 142 -20.48 -10.39 15.89
N ALA A 143 -19.16 -10.51 15.80
CA ALA A 143 -18.50 -11.64 15.17
C ALA A 143 -18.77 -12.96 15.92
N GLU A 144 -18.71 -12.93 17.26
CA GLU A 144 -19.02 -14.06 18.13
C GLU A 144 -20.51 -14.43 18.04
N PHE A 145 -21.40 -13.44 18.07
CA PHE A 145 -22.84 -13.66 17.91
C PHE A 145 -23.16 -14.33 16.58
N GLN A 146 -22.61 -13.83 15.47
CA GLN A 146 -22.81 -14.41 14.14
C GLN A 146 -22.28 -15.84 14.06
N GLN A 147 -21.12 -16.12 14.66
CA GLN A 147 -20.56 -17.47 14.72
C GLN A 147 -21.48 -18.43 15.48
N LYS A 148 -21.98 -18.01 16.64
CA LYS A 148 -22.90 -18.81 17.47
C LYS A 148 -24.23 -19.07 16.76
N ILE A 149 -24.78 -18.07 16.07
CA ILE A 149 -25.99 -18.21 15.28
C ILE A 149 -25.77 -19.19 14.13
N ALA A 150 -24.68 -19.04 13.35
CA ALA A 150 -24.35 -19.95 12.26
C ALA A 150 -24.20 -21.40 12.73
N GLN A 151 -23.51 -21.64 13.84
CA GLN A 151 -23.34 -22.98 14.43
C GLN A 151 -24.69 -23.59 14.86
N ASN A 152 -25.53 -22.80 15.53
CA ASN A 152 -26.84 -23.28 15.98
C ASN A 152 -27.79 -23.56 14.81
N TRP A 153 -27.77 -22.73 13.77
CA TRP A 153 -28.54 -22.97 12.55
C TRP A 153 -28.07 -24.23 11.83
N ALA A 154 -26.76 -24.39 11.64
CA ALA A 154 -26.19 -25.60 11.04
C ALA A 154 -26.64 -26.85 11.82
N ARG A 155 -26.51 -26.83 13.16
CA ARG A 155 -26.97 -27.92 14.02
C ARG A 155 -28.46 -28.24 13.84
N VAL A 156 -29.33 -27.22 13.78
CA VAL A 156 -30.77 -27.45 13.58
C VAL A 156 -31.03 -28.02 12.18
N LEU A 157 -30.48 -27.41 11.14
CA LEU A 157 -30.71 -27.80 9.74
C LEU A 157 -30.20 -29.20 9.43
N GLU A 158 -29.02 -29.56 9.92
CA GLU A 158 -28.44 -30.90 9.72
C GLU A 158 -29.23 -32.01 10.45
N ASN A 159 -29.94 -31.67 11.52
CA ASN A 159 -30.70 -32.63 12.33
C ASN A 159 -32.22 -32.57 12.11
N THR A 160 -32.70 -31.80 11.13
CA THR A 160 -34.14 -31.63 10.87
C THR A 160 -34.51 -32.15 9.48
N GLU A 161 -35.33 -33.20 9.39
CA GLU A 161 -35.83 -33.73 8.09
C GLU A 161 -36.89 -32.82 7.44
N ARG A 162 -37.71 -32.14 8.24
CA ARG A 162 -38.74 -31.18 7.76
C ARG A 162 -39.08 -30.13 8.83
N PHE A 163 -39.41 -28.92 8.38
CA PHE A 163 -39.93 -27.86 9.26
C PHE A 163 -41.45 -27.92 9.32
N VAL A 164 -42.01 -28.00 10.53
CA VAL A 164 -43.44 -27.78 10.75
C VAL A 164 -43.64 -26.29 10.96
N VAL A 165 -44.25 -25.61 9.99
CA VAL A 165 -44.56 -24.18 10.07
C VAL A 165 -46.03 -24.03 10.44
N VAL A 166 -46.32 -23.31 11.52
CA VAL A 166 -47.69 -22.89 11.84
C VAL A 166 -47.90 -21.52 11.21
N PRO A 167 -48.86 -21.35 10.28
CA PRO A 167 -49.16 -20.04 9.72
C PRO A 167 -49.62 -19.11 10.84
N LYS A 168 -49.08 -17.90 10.86
CA LYS A 168 -49.61 -16.84 11.72
C LYS A 168 -50.97 -16.46 11.14
N ASN A 169 -52.05 -16.68 11.89
CA ASN A 169 -53.34 -16.15 11.49
C ASN A 169 -53.22 -14.62 11.44
N ASP A 170 -53.45 -14.04 10.26
CA ASP A 170 -53.62 -12.60 10.10
C ASP A 170 -54.95 -12.20 10.75
N GLU A 171 -54.93 -12.07 12.07
CA GLU A 171 -56.02 -11.39 12.78
C GLU A 171 -55.83 -9.89 12.56
N THR A 172 -56.78 -9.33 11.80
CA THR A 172 -57.07 -7.91 11.56
C THR A 172 -57.11 -7.06 12.82
#